data_AF-A0AAX0IW93-F1
#
_entry.id   AF-A0AAX0IW93-F1
#
_cell.length_a   1.000
_cell.length_b   1.000
_cell.length_c   1.000
_cell.angle_alpha   90.00
_cell.angle_beta   90.00
_cell.angle_gamma   90.00
#
_symmetry.space_group_name_H-M   'P 1'
#
loop_
_entity.id
_entity.type
_entity.pdbx_description
1 polymer ?
#
loop_
_entity_poly.entity_id
_entity_poly.type
_entity_poly.pdbx_seq_one_letter_code
_entity_poly.pdbx_strand_id
1 'polypeptide(L)'
;MSEVKSFEPYTTMTREELLSHVQSNMSDKRYQHCLRVERKILELAKLYGVDEKAAAFVGLAHDYAKEIPVEKQQALAKEIGLPEMYHHEGSEILHGPIGAYLISNLCGVKAEELLDAIREHTIGGLQMSLLSKCLFVADAIEDGRDYPGVDVAREIAAKNIDDAVFYLLKHTLEFLLEKEVSIFPKTIEVYNHYLKQRKGE
;
A
#
# COMPACT_ATOMS: atom_id res chain seq x y z
N MET A 1 9.80 19.08 1.79
CA MET A 1 8.33 19.08 2.00
C MET A 1 7.69 18.80 0.65
N SER A 2 6.63 18.00 0.59
CA SER A 2 5.89 17.71 -0.65
C SER A 2 5.37 19.02 -1.26
N GLU A 3 5.57 19.21 -2.57
CA GLU A 3 5.07 20.39 -3.30
C GLU A 3 3.58 20.27 -3.64
N VAL A 4 3.02 19.05 -3.49
CA VAL A 4 1.61 18.77 -3.73
C VAL A 4 0.77 19.42 -2.63
N LYS A 5 -0.12 20.34 -2.99
CA LYS A 5 -1.07 20.99 -2.06
C LYS A 5 -2.52 20.57 -2.29
N SER A 6 -2.83 20.13 -3.51
CA SER A 6 -4.16 19.74 -3.96
C SER A 6 -4.09 18.38 -4.67
N PHE A 7 -5.15 17.59 -4.50
CA PHE A 7 -5.33 16.29 -5.15
C PHE A 7 -6.33 16.33 -6.30
N GLU A 8 -6.70 17.51 -6.81
CA GLU A 8 -7.51 17.60 -8.03
C GLU A 8 -6.79 16.96 -9.23
N PRO A 9 -7.50 16.16 -10.06
CA PRO A 9 -8.97 16.04 -10.13
C PRO A 9 -9.57 14.91 -9.26
N TYR A 10 -8.79 14.21 -8.44
CA TYR A 10 -9.24 13.01 -7.73
C TYR A 10 -10.19 13.31 -6.55
N THR A 11 -9.95 14.42 -5.84
CA THR A 11 -10.79 14.91 -4.74
C THR A 11 -10.61 16.42 -4.56
N THR A 12 -11.63 17.08 -4.01
CA THR A 12 -11.56 18.47 -3.56
C THR A 12 -10.89 18.63 -2.20
N MET A 13 -10.65 17.52 -1.48
CA MET A 13 -9.91 17.54 -0.21
C MET A 13 -8.47 17.97 -0.44
N THR A 14 -8.00 18.91 0.37
CA THR A 14 -6.62 19.39 0.34
C THR A 14 -5.67 18.41 1.03
N ARG A 15 -4.37 18.56 0.77
CA ARG A 15 -3.34 17.77 1.48
C ARG A 15 -3.37 17.98 2.99
N GLU A 16 -3.62 19.20 3.46
CA GLU A 16 -3.65 19.53 4.89
C GLU A 16 -4.85 18.89 5.61
N GLU A 17 -6.02 18.89 4.97
CA GLU A 17 -7.21 18.22 5.48
C GLU A 17 -7.00 16.70 5.56
N LEU A 18 -6.43 16.08 4.51
CA LEU A 18 -6.11 14.66 4.52
C LEU A 18 -5.12 14.31 5.65
N LEU A 19 -4.07 15.10 5.83
CA LEU A 19 -3.10 14.89 6.92
C LEU A 19 -3.76 14.96 8.29
N SER A 20 -4.67 15.92 8.49
CA SER A 20 -5.43 16.06 9.74
C SER A 20 -6.24 14.80 10.04
N HIS A 21 -6.93 14.26 9.03
CA HIS A 21 -7.68 13.00 9.17
C HIS A 21 -6.77 11.81 9.46
N VAL A 22 -5.69 11.65 8.67
CA VAL A 22 -4.72 10.56 8.82
C VAL A 22 -4.12 10.60 10.23
N GLN A 23 -3.61 11.75 10.69
CA GLN A 23 -3.00 11.89 12.01
C GLN A 23 -4.01 11.59 13.15
N SER A 24 -5.27 11.97 12.99
CA SER A 24 -6.29 11.72 14.02
C SER A 24 -6.66 10.24 14.20
N ASN A 25 -6.37 9.39 13.20
CA ASN A 25 -6.79 7.98 13.16
C ASN A 25 -5.66 6.99 13.49
N MET A 26 -4.46 7.46 13.82
CA MET A 26 -3.30 6.60 14.07
C MET A 26 -2.32 7.22 15.05
N SER A 27 -1.41 6.39 15.57
CA SER A 27 -0.30 6.79 16.41
C SER A 27 0.68 7.71 15.67
N ASP A 28 1.42 8.52 16.43
CA ASP A 28 2.43 9.42 15.85
C ASP A 28 3.51 8.64 15.09
N LYS A 29 3.89 7.44 15.57
CA LYS A 29 4.83 6.55 14.88
C LYS A 29 4.33 6.16 13.48
N ARG A 30 3.05 5.79 13.37
CA ARG A 30 2.41 5.40 12.10
C ARG A 30 2.23 6.60 11.19
N TYR A 31 1.83 7.75 11.74
CA TYR A 31 1.74 9.00 11.00
C TYR A 31 3.08 9.40 10.38
N GLN A 32 4.18 9.34 11.14
CA GLN A 32 5.51 9.58 10.60
C GLN A 32 5.88 8.57 9.51
N HIS A 33 5.46 7.32 9.61
CA HIS A 33 5.63 6.34 8.54
C HIS A 33 4.89 6.77 7.27
N CYS A 34 3.61 7.16 7.32
CA CYS A 34 2.88 7.67 6.16
C CYS A 34 3.56 8.87 5.50
N LEU A 35 4.11 9.81 6.29
CA LEU A 35 4.88 10.94 5.75
C LEU A 35 6.15 10.49 5.02
N ARG A 36 6.83 9.44 5.51
CA ARG A 36 8.02 8.90 4.83
C ARG A 36 7.65 8.09 3.59
N VAL A 37 6.54 7.35 3.60
CA VAL A 37 5.99 6.68 2.42
C VAL A 37 5.61 7.70 1.35
N GLU A 38 4.94 8.80 1.69
CA GLU A 38 4.64 9.89 0.75
C GLU A 38 5.93 10.42 0.08
N ARG A 39 6.99 10.68 0.86
CA ARG A 39 8.26 11.14 0.29
C ARG A 39 8.85 10.09 -0.66
N LYS A 40 8.87 8.82 -0.24
CA LYS A 40 9.46 7.74 -1.05
C LYS A 40 8.68 7.48 -2.33
N ILE A 41 7.35 7.44 -2.28
CA ILE A 41 6.53 7.23 -3.46
C ILE A 41 6.62 8.41 -4.42
N LEU A 42 6.80 9.65 -3.96
CA LEU A 42 7.07 10.81 -4.82
C LEU A 42 8.40 10.69 -5.57
N GLU A 43 9.44 10.13 -4.95
CA GLU A 43 10.70 9.84 -5.63
C GLU A 43 10.50 8.79 -6.73
N LEU A 44 9.80 7.69 -6.42
CA LEU A 44 9.48 6.65 -7.40
C LEU A 44 8.56 7.18 -8.51
N ALA A 45 7.58 8.03 -8.19
CA ALA A 45 6.66 8.61 -9.16
C ALA A 45 7.40 9.46 -10.20
N LYS A 46 8.37 10.26 -9.77
CA LYS A 46 9.24 11.02 -10.67
C LYS A 46 10.09 10.13 -11.55
N LEU A 47 10.63 9.03 -10.99
CA LEU A 47 11.47 8.09 -11.73
C LEU A 47 10.69 7.31 -12.79
N TYR A 48 9.47 6.88 -12.46
CA TYR A 48 8.66 6.01 -13.32
C TYR A 48 7.55 6.73 -14.10
N GLY A 49 7.39 8.04 -13.94
CA GLY A 49 6.40 8.82 -14.66
C GLY A 49 4.95 8.64 -14.18
N VAL A 50 4.76 8.44 -12.87
CA VAL A 50 3.44 8.39 -12.23
C VAL A 50 3.00 9.80 -11.84
N ASP A 51 1.69 10.08 -11.88
CA ASP A 51 1.13 11.34 -11.40
C ASP A 51 1.49 11.59 -9.93
N GLU A 52 2.19 12.69 -9.65
CA GLU A 52 2.69 13.01 -8.30
C GLU A 52 1.56 13.28 -7.31
N LYS A 53 0.39 13.77 -7.75
CA LYS A 53 -0.76 14.01 -6.86
C LYS A 53 -1.40 12.69 -6.46
N ALA A 54 -1.58 11.77 -7.40
CA ALA A 54 -2.04 10.41 -7.12
C ALA A 54 -1.08 9.70 -6.15
N ALA A 55 0.23 9.76 -6.43
CA ALA A 55 1.27 9.18 -5.60
C ALA A 55 1.26 9.75 -4.17
N ALA A 56 1.23 11.07 -4.02
CA ALA A 56 1.17 11.72 -2.71
C ALA A 56 -0.11 11.33 -1.94
N PHE A 57 -1.26 11.30 -2.62
CA PHE A 57 -2.53 10.92 -2.00
C PHE A 57 -2.48 9.50 -1.43
N VAL A 58 -2.12 8.51 -2.26
CA VAL A 58 -2.12 7.11 -1.82
C VAL A 58 -1.00 6.85 -0.79
N GLY A 59 0.15 7.52 -0.91
CA GLY A 59 1.22 7.43 0.07
C GLY A 59 0.81 7.89 1.47
N LEU A 60 -0.02 8.94 1.57
CA LEU A 60 -0.56 9.43 2.84
C LEU A 60 -1.70 8.55 3.38
N ALA A 61 -2.51 7.98 2.49
CA ALA A 61 -3.76 7.32 2.84
C ALA A 61 -3.66 5.78 3.01
N HIS A 62 -2.59 5.14 2.53
CA HIS A 62 -2.50 3.67 2.44
C HIS A 62 -2.79 2.94 3.76
N ASP A 63 -2.27 3.48 4.86
CA ASP A 63 -2.33 2.89 6.19
C ASP A 63 -3.49 3.44 7.04
N TYR A 64 -4.45 4.15 6.44
CA TYR A 64 -5.52 4.84 7.17
C TYR A 64 -6.29 3.92 8.12
N ALA A 65 -6.50 2.66 7.76
CA ALA A 65 -7.21 1.68 8.59
C ALA A 65 -6.30 0.85 9.52
N LYS A 66 -4.97 1.04 9.52
CA LYS A 66 -4.01 0.12 10.14
C LYS A 66 -4.25 -0.12 11.63
N GLU A 67 -4.63 0.93 12.35
CA GLU A 67 -4.81 0.91 13.81
C GLU A 67 -6.28 0.85 14.24
N ILE A 68 -7.21 0.65 13.29
CA ILE A 68 -8.61 0.34 13.62
C ILE A 68 -8.65 -1.05 14.27
N PRO A 69 -9.38 -1.27 15.37
CA PRO A 69 -9.52 -2.59 15.99
C PRO A 69 -9.93 -3.67 14.99
N VAL A 70 -9.27 -4.84 15.04
CA VAL A 70 -9.45 -5.91 14.05
C VAL A 70 -10.90 -6.38 13.97
N GLU A 71 -11.63 -6.41 15.09
CA GLU A 71 -13.03 -6.82 15.14
C GLU A 71 -13.93 -5.85 14.35
N LYS A 72 -13.60 -4.55 14.37
CA LYS A 72 -14.30 -3.55 13.54
C LYS A 72 -13.94 -3.71 12.07
N GLN A 73 -12.68 -4.02 11.76
CA GLN A 73 -12.27 -4.30 10.38
C GLN A 73 -12.99 -5.54 9.82
N GLN A 74 -13.11 -6.61 10.61
CA GLN A 74 -13.82 -7.85 10.25
C GLN A 74 -15.33 -7.62 10.09
N ALA A 75 -15.94 -6.79 10.95
CA ALA A 75 -17.34 -6.38 10.79
C ALA A 75 -17.55 -5.61 9.49
N LEU A 76 -16.69 -4.61 9.21
CA LEU A 76 -16.73 -3.85 7.96
C LEU A 76 -16.49 -4.74 6.74
N ALA A 77 -15.55 -5.70 6.81
CA ALA A 77 -15.28 -6.64 5.71
C ALA A 77 -16.54 -7.40 5.29
N LYS A 78 -17.37 -7.80 6.27
CA LYS A 78 -18.67 -8.45 6.02
C LYS A 78 -19.70 -7.47 5.47
N GLU A 79 -19.79 -6.29 6.07
CA GLU A 79 -20.75 -5.25 5.68
C GLU A 79 -20.57 -4.80 4.23
N ILE A 80 -19.33 -4.58 3.79
CA ILE A 80 -19.00 -4.11 2.44
C ILE A 80 -18.93 -5.25 1.41
N GLY A 81 -19.18 -6.49 1.83
CA GLY A 81 -19.22 -7.65 0.94
C GLY A 81 -17.86 -8.11 0.44
N LEU A 82 -16.79 -8.00 1.24
CA LEU A 82 -15.52 -8.65 0.90
C LEU A 82 -15.72 -10.18 0.83
N PRO A 83 -14.93 -10.90 0.02
CA PRO A 83 -14.99 -12.36 -0.02
C PRO A 83 -14.78 -12.99 1.36
N GLU A 84 -15.43 -14.13 1.60
CA GLU A 84 -15.41 -14.83 2.90
C GLU A 84 -13.99 -15.09 3.43
N MET A 85 -13.03 -15.32 2.53
CA MET A 85 -11.61 -15.49 2.90
C MET A 85 -11.02 -14.32 3.69
N TYR A 86 -11.59 -13.12 3.65
CA TYR A 86 -11.12 -11.96 4.43
C TYR A 86 -11.79 -11.85 5.81
N HIS A 87 -12.93 -12.51 6.03
CA HIS A 87 -13.82 -12.24 7.18
C HIS A 87 -13.21 -12.52 8.55
N HIS A 88 -12.15 -13.32 8.60
CA HIS A 88 -11.46 -13.75 9.82
C HIS A 88 -9.98 -13.38 9.83
N GLU A 89 -9.54 -12.60 8.84
CA GLU A 89 -8.13 -12.19 8.74
C GLU A 89 -7.78 -11.11 9.77
N GLY A 90 -6.47 -10.95 9.99
CA GLY A 90 -5.93 -9.93 10.87
C GLY A 90 -5.83 -8.54 10.22
N SER A 91 -5.53 -7.52 11.03
CA SER A 91 -5.31 -6.14 10.54
C SER A 91 -4.26 -6.08 9.43
N GLU A 92 -3.21 -6.90 9.51
CA GLU A 92 -2.17 -7.00 8.47
C GLU A 92 -2.73 -7.27 7.07
N ILE A 93 -3.85 -7.97 6.93
CA ILE A 93 -4.50 -8.19 5.62
C ILE A 93 -5.65 -7.21 5.39
N LEU A 94 -6.43 -6.92 6.43
CA LEU A 94 -7.68 -6.18 6.30
C LEU A 94 -7.51 -4.67 6.11
N HIS A 95 -6.44 -4.06 6.64
CA HIS A 95 -6.29 -2.61 6.59
C HIS A 95 -6.19 -2.03 5.17
N GLY A 96 -5.66 -2.79 4.19
CA GLY A 96 -5.66 -2.38 2.79
C GLY A 96 -7.09 -2.19 2.23
N PRO A 97 -7.89 -3.26 2.08
CA PRO A 97 -9.24 -3.15 1.54
C PRO A 97 -10.18 -2.31 2.39
N ILE A 98 -10.09 -2.36 3.72
CA ILE A 98 -10.89 -1.50 4.61
C ILE A 98 -10.46 -0.04 4.50
N GLY A 99 -9.15 0.22 4.39
CA GLY A 99 -8.60 1.56 4.19
C GLY A 99 -9.10 2.19 2.89
N ALA A 100 -9.07 1.44 1.79
CA ALA A 100 -9.60 1.90 0.50
C ALA A 100 -11.09 2.29 0.58
N TYR A 101 -11.91 1.46 1.24
CA TYR A 101 -13.32 1.76 1.47
C TYR A 101 -13.54 3.03 2.30
N LEU A 102 -12.83 3.17 3.43
CA LEU A 102 -12.97 4.33 4.32
C LEU A 102 -12.49 5.61 3.65
N ILE A 103 -11.38 5.57 2.92
CA ILE A 103 -10.83 6.71 2.19
C ILE A 103 -11.73 7.14 1.05
N SER A 104 -12.34 6.20 0.31
CA SER A 104 -13.33 6.54 -0.72
C SER A 104 -14.49 7.34 -0.12
N ASN A 105 -15.03 6.89 1.02
CA ASN A 105 -16.15 7.57 1.69
C ASN A 105 -15.75 8.92 2.29
N LEU A 106 -14.57 9.00 2.91
CA LEU A 106 -14.07 10.22 3.56
C LEU A 106 -13.73 11.32 2.54
N CYS A 107 -13.00 10.96 1.49
CA CYS A 107 -12.44 11.91 0.53
C CYS A 107 -13.30 12.07 -0.73
N GLY A 108 -14.35 11.27 -0.90
CA GLY A 108 -15.18 11.27 -2.11
C GLY A 108 -14.45 10.81 -3.37
N VAL A 109 -13.30 10.13 -3.23
CA VAL A 109 -12.51 9.61 -4.34
C VAL A 109 -13.25 8.44 -5.00
N LYS A 110 -13.36 8.51 -6.32
CA LYS A 110 -13.97 7.46 -7.18
C LYS A 110 -13.00 6.88 -8.21
N ALA A 111 -11.75 7.34 -8.23
CA ALA A 111 -10.73 6.84 -9.12
C ALA A 111 -10.26 5.47 -8.62
N GLU A 112 -10.69 4.38 -9.26
CA GLU A 112 -10.33 3.02 -8.84
C GLU A 112 -8.82 2.80 -8.83
N GLU A 113 -8.04 3.45 -9.70
CA GLU A 113 -6.58 3.33 -9.67
C GLU A 113 -5.96 3.72 -8.31
N LEU A 114 -6.49 4.76 -7.64
CA LEU A 114 -6.04 5.18 -6.31
C LEU A 114 -6.53 4.21 -5.23
N LEU A 115 -7.78 3.76 -5.35
CA LEU A 115 -8.38 2.85 -4.38
C LEU A 115 -7.75 1.45 -4.45
N ASP A 116 -7.41 0.97 -5.64
CA ASP A 116 -6.70 -0.28 -5.87
C ASP A 116 -5.28 -0.22 -5.34
N ALA A 117 -4.56 0.90 -5.55
CA ALA A 117 -3.25 1.08 -4.93
C ALA A 117 -3.31 0.92 -3.41
N ILE A 118 -4.26 1.57 -2.74
CA ILE A 118 -4.47 1.42 -1.28
C ILE A 118 -4.91 0.00 -0.93
N ARG A 119 -5.83 -0.60 -1.68
CA ARG A 119 -6.38 -1.94 -1.42
C ARG A 119 -5.30 -3.03 -1.47
N GLU A 120 -4.36 -2.88 -2.39
CA GLU A 120 -3.38 -3.91 -2.74
C GLU A 120 -2.01 -3.69 -2.10
N HIS A 121 -1.76 -2.56 -1.42
CA HIS A 121 -0.41 -2.18 -0.98
C HIS A 121 0.28 -3.19 -0.05
N THR A 122 -0.46 -4.05 0.66
CA THR A 122 0.13 -5.04 1.57
C THR A 122 0.41 -6.39 0.92
N ILE A 123 -0.57 -6.94 0.19
CA ILE A 123 -0.51 -8.31 -0.36
C ILE A 123 -0.18 -8.34 -1.86
N GLY A 124 -0.20 -7.18 -2.50
CA GLY A 124 -0.13 -7.01 -3.95
C GLY A 124 -1.43 -7.37 -4.67
N GLY A 125 -1.47 -7.02 -5.95
CA GLY A 125 -2.52 -7.37 -6.89
C GLY A 125 -1.97 -8.22 -8.03
N LEU A 126 -2.83 -9.01 -8.69
CA LEU A 126 -2.43 -9.76 -9.88
C LEU A 126 -2.03 -8.83 -11.03
N GLN A 127 -2.65 -7.66 -11.12
CA GLN A 127 -2.40 -6.67 -12.17
C GLN A 127 -2.22 -5.28 -11.56
N MET A 128 -1.19 -5.12 -10.73
CA MET A 128 -0.90 -3.82 -10.13
C MET A 128 -0.60 -2.79 -11.21
N SER A 129 -1.28 -1.64 -11.12
CA SER A 129 -0.92 -0.46 -11.90
C SER A 129 0.48 0.03 -11.52
N LEU A 130 1.05 0.93 -12.32
CA LEU A 130 2.34 1.51 -11.99
C LEU A 130 2.29 2.27 -10.65
N LEU A 131 1.16 2.93 -10.34
CA LEU A 131 0.91 3.57 -9.06
C LEU A 131 0.89 2.54 -7.91
N SER A 132 0.14 1.44 -8.05
CA SER A 132 0.09 0.37 -7.05
C SER A 132 1.47 -0.23 -6.78
N LYS A 133 2.26 -0.48 -7.82
CA LYS A 133 3.64 -0.98 -7.68
C LYS A 133 4.53 0.02 -6.95
N CYS A 134 4.43 1.30 -7.29
CA CYS A 134 5.19 2.36 -6.61
C CYS A 134 4.81 2.45 -5.12
N LEU A 135 3.53 2.35 -4.77
CA LEU A 135 3.08 2.38 -3.37
C LEU A 135 3.56 1.14 -2.60
N PHE A 136 3.35 -0.05 -3.15
CA PHE A 136 3.78 -1.33 -2.57
C PHE A 136 5.27 -1.31 -2.25
N VAL A 137 6.09 -0.84 -3.20
CA VAL A 137 7.54 -0.72 -3.02
C VAL A 137 7.88 0.39 -2.02
N ALA A 138 7.27 1.58 -2.12
CA ALA A 138 7.55 2.71 -1.25
C ALA A 138 7.30 2.40 0.23
N ASP A 139 6.18 1.73 0.57
CA ASP A 139 5.87 1.31 1.94
C ASP A 139 6.98 0.42 2.52
N ALA A 140 7.48 -0.53 1.71
CA ALA A 140 8.52 -1.44 2.12
C ALA A 140 9.92 -0.80 2.22
N ILE A 141 10.22 0.28 1.48
CA ILE A 141 11.59 0.81 1.37
C ILE A 141 11.79 2.24 1.88
N GLU A 142 10.74 2.87 2.42
CA GLU A 142 10.83 4.23 2.98
C GLU A 142 12.00 4.36 3.97
N ASP A 143 12.54 5.57 4.10
CA ASP A 143 13.87 5.78 4.73
C ASP A 143 13.98 5.35 6.20
N GLY A 144 12.85 5.21 6.91
CA GLY A 144 12.78 4.72 8.28
C GLY A 144 12.67 3.20 8.41
N ARG A 145 12.55 2.45 7.30
CA ARG A 145 12.57 0.99 7.31
C ARG A 145 13.99 0.48 7.50
N ASP A 146 14.13 -0.46 8.45
CA ASP A 146 15.38 -1.12 8.80
C ASP A 146 15.11 -2.61 9.03
N TYR A 147 15.44 -3.42 8.02
CA TYR A 147 15.32 -4.89 8.06
C TYR A 147 16.28 -5.53 7.06
N PRO A 148 16.67 -6.81 7.24
CA PRO A 148 17.58 -7.50 6.34
C PRO A 148 17.08 -7.48 4.88
N GLY A 149 17.86 -6.93 3.96
CA GLY A 149 17.51 -6.86 2.54
C GLY A 149 16.84 -5.56 2.07
N VAL A 150 16.50 -4.63 2.97
CA VAL A 150 15.88 -3.35 2.59
C VAL A 150 16.76 -2.51 1.64
N ASP A 151 18.08 -2.50 1.85
CA ASP A 151 18.99 -1.74 0.97
C ASP A 151 19.08 -2.35 -0.43
N VAL A 152 19.02 -3.69 -0.54
CA VAL A 152 18.93 -4.37 -1.82
C VAL A 152 17.62 -4.03 -2.52
N ALA A 153 16.50 -4.00 -1.79
CA ALA A 153 15.22 -3.56 -2.35
C ALA A 153 15.28 -2.12 -2.88
N ARG A 154 15.93 -1.19 -2.14
CA ARG A 154 16.14 0.20 -2.57
C ARG A 154 16.95 0.28 -3.87
N GLU A 155 18.04 -0.48 -3.98
CA GLU A 155 18.87 -0.52 -5.19
C GLU A 155 18.13 -1.09 -6.42
N ILE A 156 17.32 -2.13 -6.22
CA ILE A 156 16.50 -2.72 -7.29
C ILE A 156 15.41 -1.74 -7.71
N ALA A 157 14.71 -1.13 -6.76
CA ALA A 157 13.64 -0.16 -7.01
C ALA A 157 14.11 1.07 -7.80
N ALA A 158 15.38 1.47 -7.66
CA ALA A 158 15.97 2.54 -8.45
C ALA A 158 16.24 2.17 -9.92
N LYS A 159 16.20 0.87 -10.27
CA LYS A 159 16.53 0.36 -11.62
C LYS A 159 15.29 -0.18 -12.35
N ASN A 160 14.48 -0.96 -11.66
CA ASN A 160 13.29 -1.58 -12.23
C ASN A 160 12.24 -1.88 -11.14
N ILE A 161 11.04 -1.32 -11.31
CA ILE A 161 9.96 -1.43 -10.32
C ILE A 161 9.39 -2.85 -10.24
N ASP A 162 9.33 -3.58 -11.35
CA ASP A 162 8.80 -4.95 -11.40
C ASP A 162 9.75 -5.94 -10.71
N ASP A 163 11.06 -5.76 -10.90
CA ASP A 163 12.06 -6.53 -10.16
C ASP A 163 11.97 -6.25 -8.64
N ALA A 164 11.71 -5.00 -8.24
CA ALA A 164 11.56 -4.64 -6.84
C ALA A 164 10.30 -5.26 -6.22
N VAL A 165 9.17 -5.22 -6.94
CA VAL A 165 7.93 -5.90 -6.54
C VAL A 165 8.18 -7.39 -6.34
N PHE A 166 8.80 -8.07 -7.32
CA PHE A 166 9.06 -9.50 -7.20
C PHE A 166 10.02 -9.82 -6.04
N TYR A 167 11.08 -9.02 -5.87
CA TYR A 167 12.01 -9.15 -4.75
C TYR A 167 11.29 -9.08 -3.41
N LEU A 168 10.43 -8.07 -3.23
CA LEU A 168 9.67 -7.86 -1.99
C LEU A 168 8.61 -8.95 -1.74
N LEU A 169 7.90 -9.40 -2.79
CA LEU A 169 6.96 -10.53 -2.66
C LEU A 169 7.66 -11.80 -2.18
N LYS A 170 8.81 -12.12 -2.79
CA LYS A 170 9.64 -13.25 -2.38
C LYS A 170 10.12 -13.09 -0.94
N HIS A 171 10.65 -11.92 -0.60
CA HIS A 171 11.18 -11.61 0.73
C HIS A 171 10.10 -11.75 1.82
N THR A 172 8.88 -11.23 1.57
CA THR A 172 7.73 -11.37 2.47
C THR A 172 7.38 -12.84 2.70
N LEU A 173 7.36 -13.68 1.66
CA LEU A 173 7.09 -15.12 1.82
C LEU A 173 8.18 -15.83 2.61
N GLU A 174 9.46 -15.54 2.34
CA GLU A 174 10.58 -16.10 3.11
C GLU A 174 10.49 -15.72 4.59
N PHE A 175 10.16 -14.46 4.88
CA PHE A 175 9.96 -13.99 6.24
C PHE A 175 8.79 -14.68 6.94
N LEU A 176 7.63 -14.80 6.29
CA LEU A 176 6.45 -15.47 6.88
C LEU A 176 6.71 -16.96 7.15
N LEU A 177 7.44 -17.64 6.26
CA LEU A 177 7.86 -19.03 6.44
C LEU A 177 8.83 -19.18 7.61
N GLU A 178 9.83 -18.30 7.73
CA GLU A 178 10.78 -18.30 8.84
C GLU A 178 10.09 -18.08 10.20
N LYS A 179 9.03 -17.26 10.22
CA LYS A 179 8.25 -16.96 11.43
C LYS A 179 7.11 -17.94 11.69
N GLU A 180 6.95 -18.98 10.87
CA GLU A 180 5.90 -20.00 10.97
C GLU A 180 4.47 -19.40 11.09
N VAL A 181 4.22 -18.30 10.38
CA VAL A 181 2.94 -17.60 10.39
C VAL A 181 2.08 -18.04 9.21
N SER A 182 0.76 -18.09 9.41
CA SER A 182 -0.18 -18.37 8.31
C SER A 182 0.02 -17.37 7.17
N ILE A 183 0.06 -17.88 5.93
CA ILE A 183 0.21 -17.07 4.73
C ILE A 183 -1.16 -16.94 4.08
N PHE A 184 -1.62 -15.71 3.91
CA PHE A 184 -2.87 -15.43 3.21
C PHE A 184 -2.78 -15.98 1.76
N PRO A 185 -3.74 -16.81 1.30
CA PRO A 185 -3.61 -17.52 0.02
C PRO A 185 -3.33 -16.61 -1.19
N LYS A 186 -3.90 -15.39 -1.19
CA LYS A 186 -3.70 -14.42 -2.28
C LYS A 186 -2.25 -13.94 -2.38
N THR A 187 -1.49 -13.91 -1.28
CA THR A 187 -0.05 -13.58 -1.30
C THR A 187 0.73 -14.60 -2.14
N ILE A 188 0.40 -15.88 -2.02
CA ILE A 188 1.00 -16.96 -2.82
C ILE A 188 0.59 -16.84 -4.29
N GLU A 189 -0.69 -16.53 -4.53
CA GLU A 189 -1.21 -16.33 -5.89
C GLU A 189 -0.49 -15.17 -6.61
N VAL A 190 -0.34 -14.03 -5.94
CA VAL A 190 0.37 -12.85 -6.46
C VAL A 190 1.84 -13.20 -6.71
N TYR A 191 2.52 -13.84 -5.77
CA TYR A 191 3.91 -14.27 -6.00
C TYR A 191 4.05 -15.17 -7.23
N ASN A 192 3.19 -16.19 -7.36
CA ASN A 192 3.22 -17.10 -8.51
C ASN A 192 2.94 -16.36 -9.83
N HIS A 193 2.05 -15.37 -9.81
CA HIS A 193 1.76 -14.54 -10.98
C HIS A 193 3.01 -13.79 -11.46
N TYR A 194 3.70 -13.06 -10.56
CA TYR A 194 4.92 -12.32 -10.92
C TYR A 194 6.09 -13.24 -11.26
N LEU A 195 6.18 -14.43 -10.66
CA LEU A 195 7.16 -15.44 -11.04
C LEU A 195 6.99 -15.89 -12.49
N LYS A 196 5.75 -16.16 -12.93
CA LYS A 196 5.44 -16.56 -14.31
C LYS A 196 5.77 -15.47 -15.30
N GLN A 197 5.32 -14.23 -15.02
CA GLN A 197 5.66 -13.06 -15.85
C GLN A 197 7.18 -12.91 -16.03
N ARG A 198 7.96 -13.05 -14.94
CA ARG A 198 9.43 -12.96 -14.97
C ARG A 198 10.06 -14.06 -15.85
N LYS A 199 9.45 -15.24 -15.92
CA LYS A 199 9.90 -16.35 -16.77
C LYS A 199 9.38 -16.26 -18.21
N GLY A 200 8.47 -15.34 -18.51
CA GLY A 200 7.79 -15.25 -19.80
C GLY A 200 6.75 -16.36 -20.03
N GLU A 201 6.16 -16.88 -18.94
CA GLU A 201 5.11 -17.91 -18.93
C GLU A 201 3.69 -17.33 -18.91
#